data_AF-A0A2D4G140-F1
#
_entry.id   AF-A0A2D4G140-F1
#
_cell.length_a   1.000
_cell.length_b   1.000
_cell.length_c   1.000
_cell.angle_alpha   90.00
_cell.angle_beta   90.00
_cell.angle_gamma   90.00
#
_symmetry.space_group_name_H-M   'P 1'
#
loop_
_entity.id
_entity.type
_entity.pdbx_description
1 polymer ?
#
loop_
_entity_poly.entity_id
_entity_poly.type
_entity_poly.pdbx_seq_one_letter_code
_entity_poly.pdbx_strand_id
1 'polypeptide(L)'
;CLARLWPPPPRAMQSAAPGLKFLGQKEAQAIDQELFQEYRFSVDQLMELAGLSCASAIAKAYPAGSFTSSQLAVLIVCGPGNNGGDGLVCARHLKMFGYQPTLY
;
A
#
# COMPACT_ATOMS: atom_id res chain seq x y z
N CYS A 1 -17.18 12.90 23.77
CA CYS A 1 -17.09 14.26 23.20
C CYS A 1 -15.97 14.41 22.14
N LEU A 2 -15.61 13.38 21.35
CA LEU A 2 -14.51 13.49 20.35
C LEU A 2 -14.81 12.84 18.97
N ALA A 3 -16.01 12.33 18.73
CA ALA A 3 -16.36 11.64 17.48
C ALA A 3 -16.82 12.59 16.33
N ARG A 4 -16.59 13.91 16.44
CA ARG A 4 -17.15 14.93 15.51
C ARG A 4 -16.11 15.65 14.63
N LEU A 5 -14.87 15.16 14.56
CA LEU A 5 -13.79 15.84 13.81
C LEU A 5 -13.32 15.08 12.55
N TRP A 6 -13.96 13.98 12.15
CA TRP A 6 -13.65 13.33 10.88
C TRP A 6 -14.54 13.90 9.76
N PRO A 7 -13.98 14.55 8.72
CA PRO A 7 -14.78 14.97 7.57
C PRO A 7 -15.35 13.74 6.84
N PRO A 8 -16.59 13.77 6.34
CA PRO A 8 -17.13 12.66 5.57
C PRO A 8 -16.24 12.42 4.34
N PRO A 9 -15.95 11.17 3.97
CA PRO A 9 -15.19 10.89 2.76
C PRO A 9 -15.88 11.55 1.55
N PRO A 10 -15.14 12.14 0.62
CA PRO A 10 -15.71 12.71 -0.59
C PRO A 10 -16.55 11.65 -1.32
N ARG A 11 -17.70 12.10 -1.83
CA ARG A 11 -18.71 11.30 -2.52
C ARG A 11 -18.03 10.32 -3.48
N ALA A 12 -18.17 9.02 -3.22
CA ALA A 12 -17.60 7.98 -4.04
C ALA A 12 -18.03 8.18 -5.51
N MET A 13 -17.06 8.41 -6.38
CA MET A 13 -17.25 8.26 -7.82
C MET A 13 -17.45 6.77 -8.05
N GLN A 14 -18.71 6.34 -8.09
CA GLN A 14 -19.09 4.95 -8.36
C GLN A 14 -18.84 4.68 -9.85
N SER A 15 -17.62 4.26 -10.21
CA SER A 15 -17.45 3.37 -11.35
C SER A 15 -17.57 1.94 -10.81
N ALA A 16 -18.66 1.25 -11.14
CA ALA A 16 -18.86 -0.14 -10.77
C ALA A 16 -17.80 -1.00 -11.47
N ALA A 17 -16.70 -1.29 -10.78
CA ALA A 17 -15.88 -2.44 -11.13
C ALA A 17 -16.76 -3.70 -11.06
N PRO A 18 -16.58 -4.70 -11.95
CA PRO A 18 -17.19 -6.01 -11.75
C PRO A 18 -16.94 -6.47 -10.31
N GLY A 19 -17.94 -7.09 -9.68
CA GLY A 19 -17.90 -7.42 -8.26
C GLY A 19 -16.57 -8.09 -7.88
N LEU A 20 -15.79 -7.41 -7.05
CA LEU A 20 -14.45 -7.86 -6.68
C LEU A 20 -14.56 -9.18 -5.90
N LYS A 21 -13.89 -10.25 -6.38
CA LYS A 21 -13.83 -11.51 -5.65
C LYS A 21 -12.86 -11.37 -4.47
N PHE A 22 -13.35 -11.64 -3.26
CA PHE A 22 -12.49 -11.81 -2.09
C PHE A 22 -11.89 -13.23 -2.08
N LEU A 23 -10.59 -13.33 -1.85
CA LEU A 23 -9.84 -14.58 -1.94
C LEU A 23 -9.63 -15.19 -0.55
N GLY A 24 -9.78 -16.52 -0.47
CA GLY A 24 -9.32 -17.27 0.70
C GLY A 24 -7.80 -17.48 0.67
N GLN A 25 -7.20 -17.83 1.81
CA GLN A 25 -5.75 -18.04 1.93
C GLN A 25 -5.20 -19.03 0.89
N LYS A 26 -5.88 -20.18 0.71
CA LYS A 26 -5.45 -21.21 -0.25
C LYS A 26 -5.49 -20.72 -1.69
N GLU A 27 -6.51 -19.92 -2.04
CA GLU A 27 -6.65 -19.36 -3.38
C GLU A 27 -5.55 -18.33 -3.66
N ALA A 28 -5.29 -17.44 -2.69
CA ALA A 28 -4.22 -16.44 -2.82
C ALA A 28 -2.83 -17.11 -2.99
N GLN A 29 -2.54 -18.14 -2.21
CA GLN A 29 -1.29 -18.91 -2.34
C GLN A 29 -1.17 -19.62 -3.69
N ALA A 30 -2.28 -20.15 -4.23
CA ALA A 30 -2.28 -20.79 -5.54
C ALA A 30 -1.97 -19.77 -6.66
N ILE A 31 -2.56 -18.57 -6.58
CA ILE A 31 -2.29 -17.47 -7.51
C ILE A 31 -0.82 -17.05 -7.44
N ASP A 32 -0.25 -16.89 -6.24
CA ASP A 32 1.17 -16.55 -6.09
C ASP A 32 2.07 -17.61 -6.72
N GLN A 33 1.76 -18.90 -6.52
CA GLN A 33 2.51 -20.00 -7.14
C GLN A 33 2.43 -19.97 -8.67
N GLU A 34 1.24 -19.74 -9.22
CA GLU A 34 1.01 -19.61 -10.67
C GLU A 34 1.82 -18.44 -11.27
N LEU A 35 1.83 -17.28 -10.60
CA LEU A 35 2.59 -16.09 -11.02
C LEU A 35 4.10 -16.36 -11.10
N PHE A 36 4.67 -17.10 -10.14
CA PHE A 36 6.09 -17.42 -10.13
C PHE A 36 6.46 -18.57 -11.08
N GLN A 37 5.58 -19.57 -11.23
CA GLN A 37 5.90 -20.79 -11.97
C GLN A 37 5.51 -20.71 -13.44
N GLU A 38 4.26 -20.33 -13.74
CA GLU A 38 3.74 -20.32 -15.10
C GLU A 38 4.08 -19.00 -15.80
N TYR A 39 3.81 -17.88 -15.14
CA TYR A 39 4.06 -16.54 -15.69
C TYR A 39 5.50 -16.06 -15.51
N ARG A 40 6.32 -16.79 -14.72
CA ARG A 40 7.76 -16.54 -14.54
C ARG A 40 8.09 -15.14 -14.03
N PHE A 41 7.18 -14.50 -13.30
CA PHE A 41 7.53 -13.27 -12.60
C PHE A 41 8.59 -13.56 -11.54
N SER A 42 9.55 -12.65 -11.40
CA SER A 42 10.45 -12.69 -10.25
C SER A 42 9.76 -12.07 -9.03
N VAL A 43 10.18 -12.52 -7.84
CA VAL A 43 9.73 -11.95 -6.57
C VAL A 43 9.99 -10.44 -6.53
N ASP A 44 11.18 -10.02 -6.96
CA ASP A 44 11.59 -8.61 -6.95
C ASP A 44 10.66 -7.73 -7.80
N GLN A 45 10.21 -8.21 -8.96
CA GLN A 45 9.28 -7.47 -9.82
C GLN A 45 7.91 -7.28 -9.16
N LEU A 46 7.34 -8.35 -8.59
CA LEU A 46 6.02 -8.27 -7.96
C LEU A 46 6.08 -7.43 -6.67
N MET A 47 7.15 -7.58 -5.88
CA MET A 47 7.39 -6.79 -4.68
C MET A 47 7.58 -5.29 -5.00
N GLU A 48 8.30 -4.97 -6.09
CA GLU A 48 8.47 -3.59 -6.55
C GLU A 48 7.13 -2.94 -6.88
N LEU A 49 6.26 -3.67 -7.59
CA LEU A 49 4.91 -3.21 -7.95
C LEU A 49 4.00 -3.11 -6.72
N ALA A 50 4.06 -4.08 -5.81
CA ALA A 50 3.26 -4.09 -4.59
C ALA A 50 3.62 -2.90 -3.69
N GLY A 51 4.91 -2.68 -3.41
CA GLY A 51 5.35 -1.55 -2.59
C GLY A 51 5.07 -0.18 -3.22
N LEU A 52 5.22 -0.04 -4.55
CA LEU A 52 4.81 1.18 -5.28
C LEU A 52 3.30 1.43 -5.14
N SER A 53 2.49 0.38 -5.26
CA SER A 53 1.03 0.46 -5.09
C SER A 53 0.67 0.92 -3.67
N CYS A 54 1.31 0.35 -2.64
CA CYS A 54 1.15 0.77 -1.25
C CYS A 54 1.51 2.25 -1.05
N ALA A 55 2.67 2.70 -1.54
CA ALA A 55 3.10 4.09 -1.43
C ALA A 55 2.13 5.03 -2.15
N SER A 56 1.63 4.64 -3.32
CA SER A 56 0.66 5.42 -4.11
C SER A 56 -0.68 5.54 -3.40
N ALA A 57 -1.16 4.46 -2.80
CA ALA A 57 -2.38 4.46 -2.00
C ALA A 57 -2.26 5.39 -0.78
N ILE A 58 -1.12 5.33 -0.07
CA ILE A 58 -0.83 6.22 1.06
C ILE A 58 -0.80 7.67 0.61
N ALA A 59 -0.09 7.98 -0.49
CA ALA A 59 0.02 9.35 -0.98
C ALA A 59 -1.34 9.95 -1.39
N LYS A 60 -2.22 9.11 -1.95
CA LYS A 60 -3.59 9.51 -2.31
C LYS A 60 -4.49 9.70 -1.09
N ALA A 61 -4.39 8.82 -0.10
CA ALA A 61 -5.23 8.85 1.10
C ALA A 61 -4.81 9.96 2.08
N TYR A 62 -3.50 10.25 2.14
CA TYR A 62 -2.88 11.19 3.06
C TYR A 62 -1.99 12.18 2.28
N PRO A 63 -2.56 13.10 1.50
CA PRO A 63 -1.79 14.09 0.75
C PRO A 63 -1.05 15.06 1.70
N ALA A 64 -0.02 15.76 1.22
CA ALA A 64 0.81 16.66 2.04
C ALA A 64 0.00 17.65 2.90
N GLY A 65 -1.09 18.21 2.35
CA GLY A 65 -1.96 19.15 3.06
C GLY A 65 -2.83 18.55 4.16
N SER A 66 -2.90 17.22 4.30
CA SER A 66 -3.66 16.57 5.38
C SER A 66 -2.88 16.42 6.68
N PHE A 67 -1.58 16.73 6.69
CA PHE A 67 -0.74 16.66 7.88
C PHE A 67 -0.83 17.95 8.69
N THR A 68 -0.83 17.82 10.01
CA THR A 68 -0.81 18.97 10.94
C THR A 68 0.58 19.57 11.10
N SER A 69 1.62 18.80 10.80
CA SER A 69 3.02 19.21 10.81
C SER A 69 3.52 19.44 9.38
N SER A 70 4.53 20.29 9.21
CA SER A 70 5.25 20.44 7.94
C SER A 70 6.04 19.19 7.56
N GLN A 71 6.26 18.26 8.50
CA GLN A 71 6.89 16.97 8.26
C GLN A 71 5.84 15.91 7.95
N LEU A 72 5.90 15.33 6.75
CA LEU A 72 5.09 14.19 6.32
C LEU A 72 5.70 12.88 6.88
N ALA A 73 5.81 12.79 8.20
CA ALA A 73 6.45 11.69 8.89
C ALA A 73 5.59 10.41 8.80
N VAL A 74 6.23 9.29 8.46
CA VAL A 74 5.59 7.97 8.36
C VAL A 74 6.48 6.94 9.02
N LEU A 75 5.94 6.15 9.95
CA LEU A 75 6.64 4.97 10.48
C LEU A 75 6.19 3.74 9.70
N ILE A 76 7.14 2.95 9.20
CA ILE A 76 6.89 1.71 8.48
C ILE A 76 7.51 0.58 9.28
N VAL A 77 6.66 -0.35 9.70
CA VAL A 77 7.06 -1.51 10.52
C VAL A 77 7.15 -2.72 9.61
N CYS A 78 8.36 -3.22 9.39
CA CYS A 78 8.64 -4.31 8.47
C CYS A 78 8.81 -5.64 9.23
N GLY A 79 7.99 -6.63 8.90
CA GLY A 79 8.18 -8.01 9.37
C GLY A 79 9.29 -8.74 8.62
N PRO A 80 9.69 -9.96 9.04
CA PRO A 80 10.77 -10.73 8.41
C PRO A 80 10.39 -11.43 7.09
N GLY A 81 9.14 -11.30 6.62
CA GLY A 81 8.64 -11.97 5.41
C GLY A 81 8.46 -11.05 4.21
N ASN A 82 7.80 -11.54 3.15
CA ASN A 82 7.56 -10.80 1.91
C ASN A 82 6.87 -9.45 2.14
N ASN A 83 5.90 -9.38 3.04
CA ASN A 83 5.23 -8.13 3.40
C ASN A 83 6.19 -7.08 3.99
N GLY A 84 7.27 -7.51 4.64
CA GLY A 84 8.33 -6.61 5.07
C GLY A 84 9.11 -6.05 3.89
N GLY A 85 9.39 -6.88 2.88
CA GLY A 85 9.95 -6.46 1.60
C GLY A 85 9.08 -5.42 0.90
N ASP A 86 7.77 -5.63 0.83
CA ASP A 86 6.82 -4.65 0.29
C ASP A 86 6.89 -3.33 1.08
N GLY A 87 7.01 -3.41 2.41
CA GLY A 87 7.19 -2.26 3.29
C GLY A 87 8.47 -1.47 2.99
N LEU A 88 9.59 -2.15 2.73
CA LEU A 88 10.86 -1.52 2.37
C LEU A 88 10.79 -0.81 1.01
N VAL A 89 10.16 -1.45 0.02
CA VAL A 89 9.90 -0.83 -1.30
C VAL A 89 8.96 0.37 -1.15
N CYS A 90 7.89 0.23 -0.39
CA CYS A 90 6.93 1.30 -0.08
C CYS A 90 7.65 2.50 0.57
N ALA A 91 8.54 2.26 1.53
CA ALA A 91 9.34 3.30 2.17
C ALA A 91 10.16 4.10 1.17
N ARG A 92 10.85 3.41 0.25
CA ARG A 92 11.65 4.07 -0.78
C ARG A 92 10.79 4.95 -1.69
N HIS A 93 9.64 4.46 -2.15
CA HIS A 93 8.73 5.26 -2.98
C HIS A 93 8.12 6.44 -2.23
N LEU A 94 7.71 6.25 -0.96
CA LEU A 94 7.23 7.34 -0.12
C LEU A 94 8.29 8.44 0.05
N LYS A 95 9.57 8.07 0.19
CA LYS A 95 10.66 9.04 0.22
C LYS A 95 10.74 9.85 -1.08
N MET A 96 10.57 9.20 -2.24
CA MET A 96 10.54 9.87 -3.55
C MET A 96 9.30 10.76 -3.73
N PHE A 97 8.19 10.43 -3.08
CA PHE A 97 6.96 11.23 -3.07
C PHE A 97 7.01 12.41 -2.08
N GLY A 98 8.12 12.62 -1.38
CA GLY A 98 8.32 13.76 -0.47
C GLY A 98 7.94 13.47 0.99
N TYR A 99 7.60 12.24 1.34
CA TYR A 99 7.37 11.83 2.72
C TYR A 99 8.69 11.63 3.46
N GLN A 100 8.60 11.52 4.79
CA GLN A 100 9.74 11.24 5.67
C GLN A 100 9.52 9.89 6.37
N PRO A 101 9.77 8.77 5.65
CA PRO A 101 9.64 7.44 6.22
C PRO A 101 10.75 7.14 7.23
N THR A 102 10.39 6.47 8.32
CA THR A 102 11.29 5.83 9.28
C THR A 102 10.96 4.34 9.29
N LEU A 103 11.99 3.48 9.32
CA LEU A 103 11.84 2.02 9.29
C LEU A 103 12.03 1.44 10.71
N TYR A 104 11.24 0.44 11.05
CA TYR A 104 11.41 -0.41 12.24
C TYR A 104 11.27 -1.90 11.86
#